data_AF-A0A1A0HAR0-F1
#
_entry.id   AF-A0A1A0HAR0-F1
#
_cell.length_a   1.000
_cell.length_b   1.000
_cell.length_c   1.000
_cell.angle_alpha   90.00
_cell.angle_beta   90.00
_cell.angle_gamma   90.00
#
_symmetry.space_group_name_H-M   'P 1'
#
loop_
_entity.id
_entity.type
_entity.pdbx_description
1 polymer ?
#
loop_
_entity_poly.entity_id
_entity_poly.type
_entity_poly.pdbx_seq_one_letter_code
_entity_poly.pdbx_strand_id
1 'polypeptide(L)'
;MLSLYLKTYNVLSALAWAVILFKDIIDRIPGQLYHVGYSAFPHKLLTEVQTANAIFEIAHALVGIVPSPLGSLLLQFFARLVITLGISYYVPASPGNYSMAYSALVAAWSITEIIRYSFYAAKQNRHVPRVLLWLRYLSFIVLYPLGLLSEPVVVYKTLGHVSGGYYYFLALGMLMYVPGFVFLYLYMWKQRKKYLVAKSE
;
A
#
# COMPACT_ATOMS: atom_id res chain seq x y z
N MET A 1 -13.44 -24.50 8.04
CA MET A 1 -13.55 -23.25 8.84
C MET A 1 -12.46 -22.24 8.48
N LEU A 2 -11.17 -22.62 8.50
CA LEU A 2 -10.06 -21.72 8.18
C LEU A 2 -10.11 -21.11 6.77
N SER A 3 -10.44 -21.91 5.75
CA SER A 3 -10.55 -21.43 4.36
C SER A 3 -11.66 -20.38 4.17
N LEU A 4 -12.80 -20.57 4.85
CA LEU A 4 -13.90 -19.62 4.86
C LEU A 4 -13.51 -18.32 5.57
N TYR A 5 -12.87 -18.41 6.74
CA TYR A 5 -12.34 -17.25 7.46
C TYR A 5 -11.38 -16.43 6.57
N LEU A 6 -10.38 -17.08 5.96
CA LEU A 6 -9.43 -16.40 5.08
C LEU A 6 -10.11 -15.79 3.87
N LYS A 7 -11.10 -16.47 3.28
CA LYS A 7 -11.86 -15.91 2.16
C LYS A 7 -12.60 -14.65 2.58
N THR A 8 -13.33 -14.69 3.69
CA THR A 8 -14.08 -13.54 4.21
C THR A 8 -13.14 -12.38 4.53
N TYR A 9 -12.03 -12.64 5.22
CA TYR A 9 -10.99 -11.64 5.51
C TYR A 9 -10.50 -10.96 4.23
N ASN A 10 -10.07 -11.74 3.23
CA ASN A 10 -9.56 -11.18 1.98
C ASN A 10 -10.63 -10.36 1.23
N VAL A 11 -11.90 -10.82 1.20
CA VAL A 11 -12.99 -10.07 0.56
C VAL A 11 -13.25 -8.76 1.29
N LEU A 12 -13.32 -8.77 2.63
CA LEU A 12 -13.53 -7.55 3.42
C LEU A 12 -12.38 -6.57 3.27
N SER A 13 -11.12 -7.03 3.30
CA SER A 13 -9.97 -6.18 3.06
C SER A 13 -9.99 -5.59 1.65
N ALA A 14 -10.34 -6.37 0.62
CA ALA A 14 -10.48 -5.84 -0.74
C ALA A 14 -11.55 -4.75 -0.85
N LEU A 15 -12.70 -4.93 -0.18
CA LEU A 15 -13.77 -3.93 -0.12
C LEU A 15 -13.32 -2.67 0.63
N ALA A 16 -12.61 -2.81 1.75
CA ALA A 16 -12.10 -1.66 2.51
C ALA A 16 -11.16 -0.79 1.65
N TRP A 17 -10.26 -1.41 0.90
CA TRP A 17 -9.38 -0.71 -0.05
C TRP A 17 -10.13 -0.09 -1.23
N ALA A 18 -11.20 -0.73 -1.71
CA ALA A 18 -12.07 -0.14 -2.72
C ALA A 18 -12.77 1.12 -2.20
N VAL A 19 -13.29 1.10 -0.97
CA VAL A 19 -13.91 2.28 -0.33
C VAL A 19 -12.90 3.42 -0.20
N ILE A 20 -11.65 3.12 0.20
CA ILE A 20 -10.58 4.13 0.27
C ILE A 20 -10.32 4.75 -1.10
N LEU A 21 -10.23 3.94 -2.16
CA LEU A 21 -10.03 4.43 -3.52
C LEU A 21 -11.19 5.32 -3.99
N PHE A 22 -12.43 4.90 -3.76
CA PHE A 22 -13.60 5.69 -4.13
C PHE A 22 -13.65 7.00 -3.36
N LYS A 23 -13.33 6.99 -2.07
CA LYS A 23 -13.25 8.19 -1.27
C LYS A 23 -12.18 9.16 -1.82
N ASP A 24 -10.98 8.65 -2.12
CA ASP A 24 -9.90 9.44 -2.70
C ASP A 24 -10.29 10.07 -4.06
N ILE A 25 -11.05 9.35 -4.90
CA ILE A 25 -11.58 9.89 -6.17
C ILE A 25 -12.66 10.94 -5.93
N ILE A 26 -13.62 10.68 -5.04
CA ILE A 26 -14.73 11.61 -4.74
C ILE A 26 -14.19 12.92 -4.18
N ASP A 27 -13.23 12.86 -3.26
CA ASP A 27 -12.56 14.02 -2.68
C ASP A 27 -11.82 14.87 -3.76
N ARG A 28 -11.66 14.35 -5.00
CA ARG A 28 -11.02 15.03 -6.14
C ARG A 28 -11.97 15.57 -7.20
N ILE A 29 -13.26 15.19 -7.21
CA ILE A 29 -14.23 15.68 -8.21
C ILE A 29 -14.50 17.18 -7.93
N PRO A 30 -14.56 18.06 -8.97
CA PRO A 30 -14.48 19.51 -8.78
C PRO A 30 -15.68 20.01 -7.96
N GLY A 31 -15.40 20.58 -6.79
CA GLY A 31 -16.40 21.06 -5.83
C GLY A 31 -16.13 20.68 -4.38
N GLN A 32 -15.21 19.74 -4.14
CA GLN A 32 -14.73 19.39 -2.79
C GLN A 32 -13.21 19.45 -2.68
N LEU A 33 -12.59 20.35 -3.44
CA LEU A 33 -11.17 20.71 -3.33
C LEU A 33 -10.91 21.20 -1.92
N TYR A 34 -10.66 20.28 -0.99
CA TYR A 34 -10.26 20.52 0.40
C TYR A 34 -10.77 21.86 0.91
N HIS A 35 -12.09 22.05 0.91
CA HIS A 35 -12.67 23.30 1.38
C HIS A 35 -12.42 23.38 2.89
N VAL A 36 -11.32 24.05 3.22
CA VAL A 36 -11.07 24.83 4.43
C VAL A 36 -11.11 24.02 5.73
N GLY A 37 -9.97 23.40 6.03
CA GLY A 37 -9.62 22.98 7.38
C GLY A 37 -8.55 21.91 7.36
N TYR A 38 -7.40 22.18 7.97
CA TYR A 38 -6.54 21.10 8.46
C TYR A 38 -7.42 20.19 9.30
N SER A 39 -7.75 19.01 8.79
CA SER A 39 -8.39 18.01 9.64
C SER A 39 -7.35 17.57 10.66
N ALA A 40 -7.76 17.44 11.93
CA ALA A 40 -6.87 16.95 12.98
C ALA A 40 -6.26 15.58 12.64
N PHE A 41 -6.91 14.82 11.75
CA PHE A 41 -6.41 13.56 11.22
C PHE A 41 -6.79 13.36 9.75
N PRO A 42 -5.95 13.78 8.78
CA PRO A 42 -6.16 13.49 7.37
C PRO A 42 -6.03 11.98 7.11
N HIS A 43 -6.80 11.48 6.15
CA HIS A 43 -6.70 10.09 5.69
C HIS A 43 -6.89 9.04 6.80
N LYS A 44 -7.75 9.33 7.79
CA LYS A 44 -8.05 8.45 8.93
C LYS A 44 -8.40 7.02 8.49
N LEU A 45 -9.33 6.87 7.55
CA LEU A 45 -9.78 5.57 7.05
C LEU A 45 -8.62 4.73 6.47
N LEU A 46 -7.76 5.36 5.66
CA LEU A 46 -6.57 4.72 5.10
C LEU A 46 -5.65 4.22 6.23
N THR A 47 -5.39 5.06 7.21
CA THR A 47 -4.47 4.75 8.32
C THR A 47 -5.01 3.60 9.17
N GLU A 48 -6.30 3.61 9.50
CA GLU A 48 -6.95 2.54 10.27
C GLU A 48 -6.95 1.21 9.52
N VAL A 49 -7.37 1.19 8.25
CA VAL A 49 -7.40 -0.02 7.43
C VAL A 49 -6.01 -0.58 7.18
N GLN A 50 -5.02 0.28 6.89
CA GLN A 50 -3.63 -0.13 6.68
C GLN A 50 -3.02 -0.71 7.96
N THR A 51 -3.30 -0.12 9.12
CA THR A 51 -2.78 -0.60 10.41
C THR A 51 -3.44 -1.92 10.81
N ALA A 52 -4.77 -2.03 10.66
CA ALA A 52 -5.50 -3.26 10.95
C ALA A 52 -5.00 -4.43 10.06
N ASN A 53 -4.91 -4.21 8.74
CA ASN A 53 -4.42 -5.23 7.81
C ASN A 53 -2.97 -5.65 8.12
N ALA A 54 -2.10 -4.71 8.53
CA ALA A 54 -0.74 -5.03 8.95
C ALA A 54 -0.71 -5.94 10.17
N ILE A 55 -1.52 -5.64 11.20
CA ILE A 55 -1.63 -6.47 12.41
C ILE A 55 -2.12 -7.87 12.06
N PHE A 56 -3.19 -7.99 11.27
CA PHE A 56 -3.74 -9.30 10.90
C PHE A 56 -2.76 -10.13 10.07
N GLU A 57 -2.09 -9.53 9.08
CA GLU A 57 -1.14 -10.27 8.24
C GLU A 57 0.11 -10.71 9.01
N ILE A 58 0.63 -9.86 9.89
CA ILE A 58 1.75 -10.22 10.76
C ILE A 58 1.31 -11.36 11.71
N ALA A 59 0.13 -11.26 12.32
CA ALA A 59 -0.40 -12.32 13.16
C ALA A 59 -0.59 -13.63 12.40
N HIS A 60 -1.15 -13.60 11.19
CA HIS A 60 -1.33 -14.79 10.35
C HIS A 60 0.01 -15.43 9.97
N ALA A 61 1.03 -14.62 9.71
CA ALA A 61 2.37 -15.10 9.39
C ALA A 61 3.09 -15.69 10.62
N LEU A 62 2.94 -15.07 11.80
CA LEU A 62 3.53 -15.56 13.06
C LEU A 62 2.89 -16.87 13.53
N VAL A 63 1.57 -17.00 13.40
CA VAL A 63 0.85 -18.25 13.75
C VAL A 63 1.07 -19.34 12.69
N GLY A 64 1.62 -19.00 11.52
CA GLY A 64 1.86 -19.95 10.43
C GLY A 64 0.60 -20.30 9.64
N ILE A 65 -0.47 -19.52 9.75
CA ILE A 65 -1.70 -19.68 8.95
C ILE A 65 -1.41 -19.44 7.47
N VAL A 66 -0.51 -18.50 7.16
CA VAL A 66 -0.09 -18.16 5.80
C VAL A 66 1.44 -18.21 5.73
N PRO A 67 2.02 -18.97 4.78
CA PRO A 67 3.46 -19.00 4.58
C PRO A 67 3.92 -17.70 3.94
N SER A 68 4.35 -16.75 4.78
CA SER A 68 4.84 -15.43 4.36
C SER A 68 6.22 -15.18 4.99
N PRO A 69 7.23 -14.74 4.22
CA PRO A 69 8.52 -14.36 4.79
C PRO A 69 8.37 -13.12 5.67
N LEU A 70 8.44 -13.29 6.99
CA LEU A 70 8.19 -12.24 7.98
C LEU A 70 9.03 -10.98 7.73
N GLY A 71 10.31 -11.12 7.40
CA GLY A 71 11.18 -9.96 7.14
C GLY A 71 10.68 -9.06 6.01
N SER A 72 10.21 -9.67 4.91
CA SER A 72 9.65 -8.90 3.78
C SER A 72 8.31 -8.24 4.12
N LEU A 73 7.49 -8.90 4.93
CA LEU A 73 6.21 -8.41 5.40
C LEU A 73 6.39 -7.18 6.31
N LEU A 74 7.32 -7.27 7.26
CA LEU A 74 7.66 -6.20 8.17
C LEU A 74 8.20 -4.98 7.43
N LEU A 75 9.13 -5.16 6.49
CA LEU A 75 9.68 -4.05 5.71
C LEU A 75 8.60 -3.35 4.88
N GLN A 76 7.73 -4.12 4.24
CA GLN A 76 6.63 -3.59 3.43
C GLN A 76 5.64 -2.76 4.28
N PHE A 77 5.26 -3.26 5.45
CA PHE A 77 4.36 -2.52 6.34
C PHE A 77 5.04 -1.33 6.99
N PHE A 78 6.30 -1.45 7.39
CA PHE A 78 7.05 -0.36 7.98
C PHE A 78 7.09 0.85 7.05
N ALA A 79 7.41 0.67 5.77
CA ALA A 79 7.43 1.76 4.79
C ALA A 79 6.08 2.49 4.70
N ARG A 80 4.97 1.74 4.70
CA ARG A 80 3.62 2.34 4.65
C ARG A 80 3.23 3.01 5.96
N LEU A 81 3.59 2.45 7.11
CA LEU A 81 3.32 3.03 8.42
C LEU A 81 4.07 4.35 8.64
N VAL A 82 5.27 4.50 8.06
CA VAL A 82 5.99 5.78 8.07
C VAL A 82 5.17 6.88 7.39
N ILE A 83 4.49 6.58 6.28
CA ILE A 83 3.63 7.56 5.60
C ILE A 83 2.30 7.73 6.36
N THR A 84 1.61 6.66 6.74
CA THR A 84 0.27 6.78 7.35
C THR A 84 0.33 7.30 8.79
N LEU A 85 1.09 6.65 9.67
CA LEU A 85 1.23 7.08 11.06
C LEU A 85 2.25 8.21 11.20
N GLY A 86 3.39 8.11 10.53
CA GLY A 86 4.45 9.09 10.65
C GLY A 86 4.16 10.44 9.98
N ILE A 87 3.47 10.45 8.84
CA ILE A 87 3.15 11.71 8.15
C ILE A 87 1.70 12.10 8.39
N SER A 88 0.74 11.21 8.10
CA SER A 88 -0.68 11.59 8.14
C SER A 88 -1.25 11.74 9.55
N TYR A 89 -0.79 10.94 10.52
CA TYR A 89 -1.21 11.10 11.92
C TYR A 89 -0.32 12.07 12.72
N TYR A 90 1.00 11.95 12.63
CA TYR A 90 1.92 12.74 13.46
C TYR A 90 2.15 14.18 12.94
N VAL A 91 2.07 14.41 11.63
CA VAL A 91 2.24 15.74 11.02
C VAL A 91 1.03 16.08 10.13
N PRO A 92 -0.19 16.17 10.68
CA PRO A 92 -1.41 16.32 9.91
C PRO A 92 -1.41 17.61 9.08
N ALA A 93 -0.77 18.66 9.58
CA ALA A 93 -0.65 19.95 8.91
C ALA A 93 0.34 19.97 7.73
N SER A 94 1.01 18.86 7.43
CA SER A 94 1.98 18.83 6.34
C SER A 94 1.32 19.01 4.97
N PRO A 95 1.88 19.84 4.07
CA PRO A 95 1.42 19.94 2.67
C PRO A 95 1.64 18.64 1.88
N GLY A 96 2.44 17.71 2.40
CA GLY A 96 2.57 16.37 1.85
C GLY A 96 1.24 15.62 1.80
N ASN A 97 0.41 15.70 2.87
CA ASN A 97 -0.87 15.00 2.99
C ASN A 97 -1.93 15.46 1.99
N TYR A 98 -1.82 16.71 1.50
CA TYR A 98 -2.78 17.33 0.59
C TYR A 98 -2.26 17.42 -0.85
N SER A 99 -1.08 16.84 -1.09
CA SER A 99 -0.45 16.91 -2.41
C SER A 99 -1.09 15.93 -3.40
N MET A 100 -1.05 16.28 -4.68
CA MET A 100 -1.49 15.39 -5.76
C MET A 100 -0.75 14.04 -5.75
N ALA A 101 0.49 14.05 -5.26
CA ALA A 101 1.33 12.87 -5.09
C ALA A 101 0.77 11.92 -4.02
N TYR A 102 0.30 12.43 -2.87
CA TYR A 102 -0.31 11.59 -1.84
C TYR A 102 -1.53 10.85 -2.35
N SER A 103 -2.38 11.52 -3.11
CA SER A 103 -3.58 10.89 -3.65
C SER A 103 -3.24 9.90 -4.78
N ALA A 104 -2.22 10.17 -5.61
CA ALA A 104 -1.67 9.18 -6.54
C ALA A 104 -1.10 7.94 -5.81
N LEU A 105 -0.47 8.15 -4.65
CA LEU A 105 0.03 7.08 -3.78
C LEU A 105 -1.12 6.22 -3.23
N VAL A 106 -2.17 6.85 -2.70
CA VAL A 106 -3.37 6.17 -2.20
C VAL A 106 -4.03 5.35 -3.30
N ALA A 107 -4.14 5.90 -4.51
CA ALA A 107 -4.66 5.16 -5.66
C ALA A 107 -3.78 3.96 -6.01
N ALA A 108 -2.45 4.15 -6.07
CA ALA A 108 -1.49 3.09 -6.37
C ALA A 108 -1.56 1.94 -5.35
N TRP A 109 -1.60 2.27 -4.06
CA TRP A 109 -1.73 1.31 -2.97
C TRP A 109 -3.08 0.60 -3.03
N SER A 110 -4.18 1.34 -3.13
CA SER A 110 -5.52 0.76 -3.12
C SER A 110 -5.73 -0.23 -4.27
N ILE A 111 -5.32 0.12 -5.49
CA ILE A 111 -5.43 -0.78 -6.65
C ILE A 111 -4.56 -2.03 -6.43
N THR A 112 -3.33 -1.86 -5.95
CA THR A 112 -2.42 -2.99 -5.65
C THR A 112 -3.04 -3.95 -4.64
N GLU A 113 -3.65 -3.40 -3.58
CA GLU A 113 -4.25 -4.16 -2.49
C GLU A 113 -5.55 -4.87 -2.91
N ILE A 114 -6.43 -4.19 -3.66
CA ILE A 114 -7.64 -4.79 -4.22
C ILE A 114 -7.28 -6.01 -5.06
N ILE A 115 -6.27 -5.91 -5.94
CA ILE A 115 -5.81 -7.03 -6.76
C ILE A 115 -5.22 -8.14 -5.87
N ARG A 116 -4.40 -7.78 -4.87
CA ARG A 116 -3.73 -8.74 -3.97
C ARG A 116 -4.72 -9.57 -3.17
N TYR A 117 -5.65 -8.92 -2.49
CA TYR A 117 -6.67 -9.58 -1.69
C TYR A 117 -7.68 -10.35 -2.57
N SER A 118 -8.07 -9.81 -3.72
CA SER A 118 -8.94 -10.53 -4.67
C SER A 118 -8.27 -11.82 -5.16
N PHE A 119 -6.97 -11.78 -5.44
CA PHE A 119 -6.20 -12.97 -5.80
C PHE A 119 -6.15 -13.99 -4.65
N TYR A 120 -5.93 -13.55 -3.41
CA TYR A 120 -5.91 -14.44 -2.25
C TYR A 120 -7.28 -15.06 -1.97
N ALA A 121 -8.37 -14.30 -2.12
CA ALA A 121 -9.73 -14.83 -2.02
C ALA A 121 -10.01 -15.89 -3.09
N ALA A 122 -9.61 -15.64 -4.35
CA ALA A 122 -9.75 -16.61 -5.44
C ALA A 122 -8.91 -17.87 -5.21
N LYS A 123 -7.69 -17.73 -4.66
CA LYS A 123 -6.81 -18.86 -4.33
C LYS A 123 -7.46 -19.83 -3.33
N GLN A 124 -8.29 -19.34 -2.40
CA GLN A 124 -9.02 -20.20 -1.46
C GLN A 124 -10.08 -21.09 -2.16
N ASN A 125 -10.64 -20.65 -3.29
CA ASN A 125 -11.60 -21.43 -4.07
C ASN A 125 -10.92 -22.45 -5.02
N ARG A 126 -9.59 -22.66 -4.91
CA ARG A 126 -8.74 -23.51 -5.77
C ARG A 126 -8.68 -23.12 -7.26
N HIS A 127 -9.61 -22.29 -7.73
CA HIS A 127 -9.63 -21.77 -9.09
C HIS A 127 -9.28 -20.28 -9.08
N VAL A 128 -8.13 -19.93 -9.64
CA VAL A 128 -7.70 -18.54 -9.79
C VAL A 128 -7.94 -18.12 -11.24
N PRO A 129 -8.83 -17.15 -11.51
CA PRO A 129 -9.02 -16.60 -12.84
C PRO A 129 -7.70 -16.13 -13.46
N ARG A 130 -7.45 -16.50 -14.72
CA ARG A 130 -6.24 -16.10 -15.46
C ARG A 130 -6.06 -14.58 -15.50
N VAL A 131 -7.17 -13.84 -15.58
CA VAL A 131 -7.20 -12.37 -15.56
C VAL A 131 -6.63 -11.81 -14.24
N LEU A 132 -7.00 -12.36 -13.08
CA LEU A 132 -6.48 -11.89 -11.79
C LEU A 132 -4.99 -12.20 -11.62
N LEU A 133 -4.54 -13.34 -12.12
CA LEU A 133 -3.13 -13.69 -12.13
C LEU A 133 -2.35 -12.74 -13.04
N TRP A 134 -2.87 -12.45 -14.23
CA TRP A 134 -2.27 -11.49 -15.16
C TRP A 134 -2.21 -10.09 -14.57
N LEU A 135 -3.33 -9.60 -14.00
CA LEU A 135 -3.39 -8.30 -13.34
C LEU A 135 -2.37 -8.19 -12.21
N ARG A 136 -2.22 -9.22 -11.36
CA ARG A 136 -1.25 -9.22 -10.27
C ARG A 136 0.20 -9.06 -10.76
N TYR A 137 0.55 -9.73 -11.86
CA TYR A 137 1.92 -9.73 -12.39
C TYR A 137 2.16 -8.71 -13.49
N LEU A 138 1.17 -7.87 -13.83
CA LEU A 138 1.35 -6.76 -14.77
C LEU A 138 1.15 -5.41 -14.09
N SER A 139 0.27 -5.33 -13.09
CA SER A 139 -0.03 -4.09 -12.36
C SER A 139 1.22 -3.50 -11.72
N PHE A 140 2.17 -4.33 -11.27
CA PHE A 140 3.42 -3.85 -10.69
C PHE A 140 4.22 -2.97 -11.67
N ILE A 141 4.11 -3.17 -12.98
CA ILE A 141 4.87 -2.40 -13.98
C ILE A 141 4.46 -0.92 -13.95
N VAL A 142 3.19 -0.63 -13.68
CA VAL A 142 2.64 0.73 -13.66
C VAL A 142 2.55 1.27 -12.23
N LEU A 143 2.03 0.46 -11.30
CA LEU A 143 1.73 0.91 -9.94
C LEU A 143 3.00 1.08 -9.08
N TYR A 144 4.07 0.32 -9.33
CA TYR A 144 5.31 0.47 -8.55
C TYR A 144 6.03 1.78 -8.88
N PRO A 145 6.26 2.15 -10.17
CA PRO A 145 6.80 3.48 -10.48
C PRO A 145 5.92 4.61 -9.96
N LEU A 146 4.60 4.46 -9.99
CA LEU A 146 3.68 5.46 -9.44
C LEU A 146 3.89 5.64 -7.93
N GLY A 147 4.01 4.54 -7.17
CA GLY A 147 4.37 4.58 -5.75
C GLY A 147 5.77 5.17 -5.51
N LEU A 148 6.76 4.76 -6.30
CA LEU A 148 8.14 5.23 -6.20
C LEU A 148 8.27 6.74 -6.37
N LEU A 149 7.50 7.31 -7.30
CA LEU A 149 7.56 8.75 -7.55
C LEU A 149 6.75 9.53 -6.52
N SER A 150 5.68 8.95 -5.98
CA SER A 150 4.77 9.65 -5.07
C SER A 150 5.24 9.65 -3.62
N GLU A 151 5.76 8.54 -3.08
CA GLU A 151 6.20 8.45 -1.68
C GLU A 151 7.32 9.47 -1.35
N PRO A 152 8.40 9.61 -2.14
CA PRO A 152 9.46 10.58 -1.86
C PRO A 152 8.98 12.02 -1.99
N VAL A 153 8.05 12.31 -2.91
CA VAL A 153 7.49 13.65 -3.07
C VAL A 153 6.65 14.04 -1.85
N VAL A 154 5.89 13.10 -1.28
CA VAL A 154 5.16 13.32 -0.02
C VAL A 154 6.14 13.59 1.11
N VAL A 155 7.15 12.73 1.30
CA VAL A 155 8.17 12.89 2.36
C VAL A 155 8.90 14.22 2.21
N TYR A 156 9.34 14.57 1.01
CA TYR A 156 10.06 15.82 0.73
C TYR A 156 9.23 17.05 1.10
N LYS A 157 7.93 17.07 0.77
CA LYS A 157 7.02 18.15 1.17
C LYS A 157 6.77 18.19 2.68
N THR A 158 6.90 17.05 3.36
CA THR A 158 6.79 16.95 4.82
C THR A 158 8.06 17.36 5.56
N LEU A 159 9.24 17.20 4.97
CA LEU A 159 10.53 17.52 5.62
C LEU A 159 10.58 18.97 6.13
N GLY A 160 9.99 19.93 5.42
CA GLY A 160 9.93 21.34 5.86
C GLY A 160 9.06 21.61 7.09
N HIS A 161 8.27 20.63 7.54
CA HIS A 161 7.33 20.74 8.67
C HIS A 161 7.77 19.91 9.88
N VAL A 162 8.95 19.30 9.83
CA VAL A 162 9.50 18.48 10.92
C VAL A 162 10.91 18.96 11.26
N SER A 163 11.29 18.85 12.53
CA SER A 163 12.61 19.27 13.02
C SER A 163 13.21 18.21 13.95
N GLY A 164 14.51 18.35 14.21
CA GLY A 164 15.23 17.47 15.14
C GLY A 164 15.41 16.03 14.65
N GLY A 165 15.38 15.06 15.56
CA GLY A 165 15.63 13.65 15.25
C GLY A 165 14.68 13.05 14.21
N TYR A 166 13.43 13.54 14.16
CA TYR A 166 12.43 13.04 13.22
C TYR A 166 12.72 13.46 11.77
N TYR A 167 13.30 14.64 11.58
CA TYR A 167 13.80 15.10 10.27
C TYR A 167 14.87 14.14 9.73
N TYR A 168 15.88 13.81 10.54
CA TYR A 168 16.96 12.91 10.14
C TYR A 168 16.45 11.49 9.85
N PHE A 169 15.46 11.02 10.62
CA PHE A 169 14.81 9.74 10.37
C PHE A 169 14.12 9.70 8.99
N LEU A 170 13.30 10.70 8.66
CA LEU A 170 12.62 10.76 7.35
C LEU A 170 13.61 10.95 6.20
N ALA A 171 14.64 11.77 6.39
CA ALA A 171 15.68 11.98 5.38
C ALA A 171 16.48 10.69 5.10
N LEU A 172 16.85 9.95 6.14
CA LEU A 172 17.50 8.64 6.00
C LEU A 172 16.58 7.62 5.30
N GLY A 173 15.30 7.60 5.68
CA GLY A 173 14.29 6.76 5.02
C GLY A 173 14.20 7.04 3.52
N MET A 174 14.22 8.31 3.12
CA MET A 174 14.21 8.74 1.72
C MET A 174 15.46 8.27 0.95
N LEU A 175 16.64 8.29 1.58
CA LEU A 175 17.89 7.77 0.99
C LEU A 175 17.85 6.25 0.79
N MET A 176 17.36 5.52 1.80
CA MET A 176 17.26 4.06 1.76
C MET A 176 16.13 3.54 0.85
N TYR A 177 15.25 4.43 0.39
CA TYR A 177 14.10 4.09 -0.43
C TYR A 177 14.49 3.58 -1.83
N VAL A 178 15.47 4.22 -2.47
CA VAL A 178 15.90 3.88 -3.84
C VAL A 178 16.49 2.47 -3.93
N PRO A 179 17.45 2.05 -3.07
CA PRO A 179 17.95 0.68 -3.07
C PRO A 179 16.85 -0.36 -2.78
N GLY A 180 15.98 -0.08 -1.81
CA GLY A 180 14.88 -0.98 -1.44
C GLY A 180 13.90 -1.19 -2.58
N PHE A 181 13.57 -0.13 -3.32
CA PHE A 181 12.70 -0.21 -4.49
C PHE A 181 13.30 -1.07 -5.60
N VAL A 182 14.56 -0.83 -5.96
CA VAL A 182 15.23 -1.57 -7.05
C VAL A 182 15.24 -3.07 -6.74
N PHE A 183 15.56 -3.44 -5.50
CA PHE A 183 15.54 -4.83 -5.06
C PHE A 183 14.14 -5.48 -5.23
N LEU A 184 13.09 -4.81 -4.73
CA LEU A 184 11.72 -5.31 -4.82
C LEU A 184 11.21 -5.38 -6.27
N TYR A 185 11.56 -4.40 -7.10
CA TYR A 185 11.16 -4.36 -8.50
C TYR A 185 11.78 -5.51 -9.30
N LEU A 186 13.09 -5.74 -9.14
CA LEU A 186 13.78 -6.85 -9.78
C LEU A 186 13.26 -8.21 -9.31
N TYR A 187 12.91 -8.32 -8.03
CA TYR A 187 12.28 -9.52 -7.47
C TYR A 187 10.94 -9.84 -8.15
N MET A 188 10.07 -8.83 -8.34
CA MET A 188 8.80 -9.00 -9.04
C MET A 188 9.00 -9.41 -10.51
N TRP A 189 10.04 -8.91 -11.17
CA TRP A 189 10.39 -9.33 -12.53
C TRP A 189 10.78 -10.82 -12.60
N LYS A 190 11.56 -11.30 -11.62
CA LYS A 190 11.89 -12.73 -11.49
C LYS A 190 10.63 -13.57 -11.27
N GLN A 191 9.73 -13.13 -10.39
CA GLN A 191 8.45 -13.83 -10.16
C GLN A 191 7.56 -13.86 -11.41
N ARG A 192 7.49 -12.77 -12.17
CA ARG A 192 6.74 -12.71 -13.43
C ARG A 192 7.18 -13.80 -14.40
N LYS A 193 8.49 -13.95 -14.63
CA LYS A 193 9.02 -15.02 -15.50
C LYS A 193 8.59 -16.41 -14.99
N LYS A 194 8.67 -16.65 -13.68
CA LYS A 194 8.30 -17.94 -13.07
C LYS A 194 6.82 -18.29 -13.23
N TYR A 195 5.90 -17.35 -13.05
CA TYR A 195 4.46 -17.65 -13.00
C TYR A 195 3.70 -17.41 -14.31
N LEU A 196 4.16 -16.47 -15.14
CA LEU A 196 3.50 -16.15 -16.41
C LEU A 196 4.18 -16.80 -17.63
N VAL A 197 5.51 -16.87 -17.67
CA VAL A 197 6.24 -17.37 -18.86
C VAL A 197 6.40 -18.88 -18.81
N ALA A 198 6.76 -19.46 -17.66
CA ALA A 198 6.93 -20.91 -17.52
C ALA A 198 5.62 -21.73 -17.54
N LYS A 199 4.45 -21.07 -17.67
CA LYS A 199 3.14 -21.73 -17.77
C LYS A 199 2.51 -21.60 -19.16
N SER A 200 3.18 -20.91 -20.07
CA SER A 200 2.80 -20.78 -21.49
C SER A 200 3.61 -21.69 -22.42
N GLU A 201 4.58 -22.42 -21.87
CA GLU A 201 5.28 -23.55 -22.49
C GLU A 201 4.69 -24.85 -21.93
#